data_AF-A0A4Q3CRJ4-F1
#
_entry.id   AF-A0A4Q3CRJ4-F1
#
_cell.length_a   1.000
_cell.length_b   1.000
_cell.length_c   1.000
_cell.angle_alpha   90.00
_cell.angle_beta   90.00
_cell.angle_gamma   90.00
#
_symmetry.space_group_name_H-M   'P 1'
#
loop_
_entity.id
_entity.type
_entity.pdbx_description
1 polymer ?
#
loop_
_entity_poly.entity_id
_entity_poly.type
_entity_poly.pdbx_seq_one_letter_code
_entity_poly.pdbx_strand_id
1 'polypeptide(L)'
;MLFTEDFLHYIWKFRLFDRAGLQTVEGEEIEIFSAGMHNKDSGPDFHNARIRIGDTVWAGNVELHLSSSDWLRHAHTNDKAYDNVILHVVYRDDAPVVLPNGRRVPTLELNNRISPELYNRYHGLVFGNQQFIPCEGSIARVDGSTMSNWLSRILIERLEKRSETVVAALALNRGDWEETFYQFLAANFGFKTNALPFELLAKSLPQIT
;
A
#
# COMPACT_ATOMS: atom_id res chain seq x y z
N MET A 1 4.82 -24.64 8.67
CA MET A 1 4.45 -23.41 7.92
C MET A 1 5.21 -22.27 8.57
N LEU A 2 5.95 -21.47 7.80
CA LEU A 2 6.58 -20.26 8.32
C LEU A 2 5.55 -19.11 8.16
N PHE A 3 4.78 -18.87 9.20
CA PHE A 3 3.85 -17.74 9.24
C PHE A 3 4.61 -16.54 9.81
N THR A 4 4.70 -15.45 9.04
CA THR A 4 5.49 -14.25 9.41
C THR A 4 4.58 -13.06 9.68
N GLU A 5 5.07 -12.06 10.41
CA GLU A 5 4.33 -10.82 10.65
C GLU A 5 4.07 -10.04 9.36
N ASP A 6 5.01 -10.03 8.41
CA ASP A 6 4.79 -9.45 7.07
C ASP A 6 3.55 -10.00 6.38
N PHE A 7 3.29 -11.31 6.53
CA PHE A 7 2.08 -11.92 5.98
C PHE A 7 0.84 -11.42 6.73
N LEU A 8 0.89 -11.32 8.05
CA LEU A 8 -0.20 -10.78 8.85
C LEU A 8 -0.50 -9.31 8.49
N HIS A 9 0.53 -8.48 8.30
CA HIS A 9 0.40 -7.10 7.81
C HIS A 9 -0.26 -7.06 6.43
N TYR A 10 0.12 -7.96 5.52
CA TYR A 10 -0.49 -8.09 4.21
C TYR A 10 -1.99 -8.44 4.31
N ILE A 11 -2.33 -9.44 5.13
CA ILE A 11 -3.69 -9.87 5.39
C ILE A 11 -4.54 -8.72 5.96
N TRP A 12 -4.02 -7.99 6.94
CA TRP A 12 -4.70 -6.86 7.54
C TRP A 12 -4.91 -5.70 6.56
N LYS A 13 -3.82 -5.25 5.91
CA LYS A 13 -3.82 -4.12 4.97
C LYS A 13 -4.86 -4.26 3.87
N PHE A 14 -5.00 -5.47 3.33
CA PHE A 14 -5.92 -5.75 2.23
C PHE A 14 -7.24 -6.38 2.71
N ARG A 15 -7.41 -6.58 4.03
CA ARG A 15 -8.58 -7.22 4.66
C ARG A 15 -8.91 -8.59 4.05
N LEU A 16 -7.87 -9.41 3.85
CA LEU A 16 -7.96 -10.72 3.19
C LEU A 16 -8.23 -11.85 4.19
N PHE A 17 -9.30 -11.71 4.98
CA PHE A 17 -9.75 -12.67 5.97
C PHE A 17 -11.27 -12.66 6.04
N ASP A 18 -11.88 -13.65 6.70
CA ASP A 18 -13.32 -13.68 6.92
C ASP A 18 -13.74 -12.57 7.91
N ARG A 19 -14.50 -11.62 7.37
CA ARG A 19 -15.00 -10.44 8.08
C ARG A 19 -16.39 -10.63 8.68
N ALA A 20 -17.05 -11.76 8.44
CA ALA A 20 -18.36 -12.03 9.01
C ALA A 20 -18.25 -12.16 10.54
N GLY A 21 -19.07 -11.42 11.28
CA GLY A 21 -19.12 -11.48 12.75
C GLY A 21 -17.75 -11.31 13.43
N LEU A 22 -16.97 -10.31 13.04
CA LEU A 22 -15.72 -10.00 13.74
C LEU A 22 -16.03 -9.60 15.18
N GLN A 23 -15.28 -10.17 16.11
CA GLN A 23 -15.40 -9.88 17.53
C GLN A 23 -14.01 -9.83 18.15
N THR A 24 -13.86 -9.07 19.24
CA THR A 24 -12.69 -9.18 20.10
C THR A 24 -12.69 -10.54 20.79
N VAL A 25 -11.55 -10.94 21.37
CA VAL A 25 -11.44 -12.13 22.23
C VAL A 25 -12.35 -12.05 23.47
N GLU A 26 -12.83 -10.86 23.83
CA GLU A 26 -13.80 -10.63 24.92
C GLU A 26 -15.26 -10.63 24.42
N GLY A 27 -15.49 -10.80 23.11
CA GLY A 27 -16.82 -10.90 22.51
C GLY A 27 -17.44 -9.58 22.04
N GLU A 28 -16.70 -8.46 22.08
CA GLU A 28 -17.19 -7.18 21.57
C GLU A 28 -17.18 -7.17 20.04
N GLU A 29 -18.28 -6.76 19.40
CA GLU A 29 -18.36 -6.68 17.94
C GLU A 29 -17.33 -5.69 17.36
N ILE A 30 -16.70 -6.08 16.25
CA ILE A 30 -15.74 -5.26 15.52
C ILE A 30 -16.27 -4.95 14.12
N GLU A 31 -16.20 -3.69 13.73
CA GLU A 31 -16.44 -3.25 12.35
C GLU A 31 -15.29 -2.35 11.88
N ILE A 32 -14.62 -2.75 10.81
CA ILE A 32 -13.42 -2.07 10.30
C ILE A 32 -13.84 -1.11 9.17
N PHE A 33 -13.97 0.19 9.47
CA PHE A 33 -14.18 1.21 8.44
C PHE A 33 -12.89 1.50 7.66
N SER A 34 -11.75 1.54 8.35
CA SER A 34 -10.42 1.70 7.77
C SER A 34 -9.38 0.91 8.56
N ALA A 35 -8.56 0.12 7.86
CA ALA A 35 -7.44 -0.63 8.44
C ALA A 35 -6.25 0.26 8.84
N GLY A 36 -6.28 1.55 8.44
CA GLY A 36 -5.18 2.50 8.64
C GLY A 36 -4.15 2.46 7.52
N MET A 37 -3.08 3.25 7.69
CA MET A 37 -1.93 3.30 6.80
C MET A 37 -0.78 2.49 7.40
N HIS A 38 -0.26 1.53 6.63
CA HIS A 38 0.88 0.70 7.05
C HIS A 38 2.10 1.60 7.29
N ASN A 39 2.55 1.64 8.54
CA ASN A 39 3.78 2.28 8.98
C ASN A 39 4.97 1.36 8.70
N LYS A 40 6.05 1.91 8.12
CA LYS A 40 7.30 1.16 7.88
C LYS A 40 8.45 1.63 8.75
N ASP A 41 8.18 2.61 9.60
CA ASP A 41 9.13 3.21 10.53
C ASP A 41 8.84 2.70 11.95
N SER A 42 9.48 3.28 12.96
CA SER A 42 9.25 2.90 14.36
C SER A 42 7.83 3.19 14.83
N GLY A 43 7.37 2.42 15.82
CA GLY A 43 6.06 2.58 16.45
C GLY A 43 5.04 1.58 15.88
N PRO A 44 3.74 1.80 16.13
CA PRO A 44 2.72 0.83 15.76
C PRO A 44 2.66 0.54 14.26
N ASP A 45 2.29 -0.69 13.90
CA ASP A 45 2.28 -1.16 12.51
C ASP A 45 1.34 -0.38 11.58
N PHE A 46 0.21 0.10 12.07
CA PHE A 46 -0.74 0.89 11.28
C PHE A 46 -1.21 2.13 12.01
N HIS A 47 -1.21 3.27 11.29
CA HIS A 47 -1.67 4.55 11.80
C HIS A 47 -3.04 4.93 11.27
N ASN A 48 -3.80 5.68 12.08
CA ASN A 48 -5.08 6.29 11.68
C ASN A 48 -6.11 5.26 11.16
N ALA A 49 -6.17 4.09 11.80
CA ALA A 49 -7.27 3.15 11.61
C ALA A 49 -8.55 3.73 12.19
N ARG A 50 -9.70 3.32 11.63
CA ARG A 50 -11.03 3.70 12.11
C ARG A 50 -11.87 2.45 12.24
N ILE A 51 -12.18 2.08 13.49
CA ILE A 51 -12.76 0.78 13.83
C ILE A 51 -13.84 0.99 14.89
N ARG A 52 -15.02 0.40 14.70
CA ARG A 52 -16.02 0.28 15.76
C ARG A 52 -15.71 -0.95 16.59
N ILE A 53 -15.68 -0.80 17.91
CA ILE A 53 -15.55 -1.88 18.88
C ILE A 53 -16.70 -1.71 19.88
N GLY A 54 -17.62 -2.68 19.93
CA GLY A 54 -18.90 -2.54 20.62
C GLY A 54 -19.70 -1.34 20.07
N ASP A 55 -20.05 -0.40 20.96
CA ASP A 55 -20.81 0.82 20.61
C ASP A 55 -19.91 2.02 20.27
N THR A 56 -18.58 1.89 20.40
CA THR A 56 -17.65 3.01 20.26
C THR A 56 -16.89 2.95 18.95
N VAL A 57 -16.87 4.06 18.21
CA VAL A 57 -16.01 4.23 17.02
C VAL A 57 -14.69 4.87 17.42
N TRP A 58 -13.62 4.11 17.29
CA TRP A 58 -12.26 4.51 17.62
C TRP A 58 -11.51 5.01 16.38
N ALA A 59 -10.62 5.98 16.62
CA ALA A 59 -9.60 6.40 15.67
C ALA A 59 -8.23 6.32 16.36
N GLY A 60 -7.31 5.55 15.80
CA GLY A 60 -6.02 5.30 16.46
C GLY A 60 -5.16 4.29 15.70
N ASN A 61 -4.24 3.67 16.43
CA ASN A 61 -3.25 2.76 15.86
C ASN A 61 -3.66 1.30 15.99
N VAL A 62 -3.17 0.46 15.07
CA VAL A 62 -3.33 -1.00 15.15
C VAL A 62 -1.95 -1.62 15.18
N GLU A 63 -1.78 -2.57 16.08
CA GLU A 63 -0.54 -3.32 16.23
C GLU A 63 -0.79 -4.78 15.87
N LEU A 64 0.15 -5.42 15.17
CA LEU A 64 0.04 -6.80 14.72
C LEU A 64 1.16 -7.64 15.30
N HIS A 65 0.83 -8.86 15.74
CA HIS A 65 1.83 -9.85 16.15
C HIS A 65 1.37 -11.27 15.81
N LEU A 66 2.30 -12.21 15.76
CA LEU A 66 1.92 -13.62 15.63
C LEU A 66 1.21 -14.13 16.88
N SER A 67 1.74 -13.81 18.06
CA SER A 67 1.16 -14.18 19.35
C SER A 67 0.90 -12.94 20.18
N SER A 68 -0.16 -12.90 20.99
CA SER A 68 -0.43 -11.74 21.83
C SER A 68 0.65 -11.50 22.90
N SER A 69 1.33 -12.56 23.34
CA SER A 69 2.50 -12.51 24.23
C SER A 69 3.70 -11.77 23.64
N ASP A 70 3.77 -11.59 22.32
CA ASP A 70 4.85 -10.83 21.67
C ASP A 70 4.80 -9.35 22.07
N TRP A 71 3.63 -8.82 22.42
CA TRP A 71 3.49 -7.46 22.97
C TRP A 71 4.42 -7.21 24.18
N LEU A 72 4.47 -8.17 25.11
CA LEU A 72 5.34 -8.09 26.28
C LEU A 72 6.81 -8.32 25.90
N ARG A 73 7.07 -9.23 24.95
CA ARG A 73 8.43 -9.52 24.48
C ARG A 73 9.08 -8.30 23.83
N HIS A 74 8.30 -7.50 23.09
CA HIS A 74 8.75 -6.25 22.48
C HIS A 74 8.76 -5.06 23.44
N ALA A 75 8.35 -5.25 24.69
CA ALA A 75 8.29 -4.22 25.73
C ALA A 75 7.40 -3.01 25.37
N HIS A 76 6.41 -3.21 24.50
CA HIS A 76 5.47 -2.17 24.04
C HIS A 76 4.69 -1.53 25.19
N THR A 77 4.45 -2.26 26.27
CA THR A 77 3.82 -1.74 27.50
C THR A 77 4.55 -0.52 28.08
N ASN A 78 5.86 -0.40 27.89
CA ASN A 78 6.66 0.70 28.43
C ASN A 78 6.92 1.83 27.41
N ASP A 79 6.43 1.70 26.19
CA ASP A 79 6.63 2.67 25.12
C ASP A 79 5.33 3.44 24.84
N LYS A 80 5.39 4.76 25.05
CA LYS A 80 4.26 5.68 24.86
C LYS A 80 3.75 5.73 23.43
N ALA A 81 4.55 5.32 22.44
CA ALA A 81 4.10 5.23 21.05
C ALA A 81 2.90 4.26 20.89
N TYR A 82 2.76 3.29 21.81
CA TYR A 82 1.72 2.26 21.77
C TYR A 82 0.50 2.57 22.64
N ASP A 83 0.50 3.68 23.40
CA ASP A 83 -0.63 4.08 24.26
C ASP A 83 -1.92 4.29 23.45
N ASN A 84 -1.79 4.74 22.20
CA ASN A 84 -2.90 4.99 21.27
C ASN A 84 -3.23 3.79 20.37
N VAL A 85 -2.76 2.58 20.71
CA VAL A 85 -3.23 1.36 20.06
C VAL A 85 -4.68 1.11 20.50
N ILE A 86 -5.57 1.04 19.51
CA ILE A 86 -7.01 0.82 19.68
C ILE A 86 -7.41 -0.63 19.45
N LEU A 87 -6.58 -1.40 18.75
CA LEU A 87 -6.79 -2.80 18.46
C LEU A 87 -5.44 -3.51 18.30
N HIS A 88 -5.29 -4.65 18.96
CA HIS A 88 -4.18 -5.58 18.75
C HIS A 88 -4.68 -6.74 17.90
N VAL A 89 -4.12 -6.92 16.72
CA VAL A 89 -4.54 -7.97 15.79
C VAL A 89 -3.48 -9.07 15.82
N VAL A 90 -3.88 -10.28 16.19
CA VAL A 90 -2.94 -11.39 16.35
C VAL A 90 -3.31 -12.56 15.48
N TYR A 91 -2.32 -13.35 15.07
CA TYR A 91 -2.61 -14.65 14.51
C TYR A 91 -3.20 -15.57 15.59
N ARG A 92 -2.58 -15.64 16.77
CA ARG A 92 -3.05 -16.42 17.93
C ARG A 92 -3.08 -15.58 19.21
N ASP A 93 -4.16 -15.68 19.98
CA ASP A 93 -4.22 -15.11 21.33
C ASP A 93 -3.71 -16.13 22.36
N ASP A 94 -2.61 -15.81 23.05
CA ASP A 94 -1.99 -16.67 24.07
C ASP A 94 -1.73 -15.97 25.42
N ALA A 95 -1.82 -14.64 25.48
CA ALA A 95 -1.71 -13.87 26.71
C ALA A 95 -2.55 -12.58 26.67
N PRO A 96 -3.19 -12.17 27.79
CA PRO A 96 -3.88 -10.89 27.85
C PRO A 96 -2.89 -9.72 27.79
N VAL A 97 -3.20 -8.72 26.97
CA VAL A 97 -2.42 -7.48 26.86
C VAL A 97 -3.08 -6.37 27.67
N VAL A 98 -2.36 -5.87 28.69
CA VAL A 98 -2.82 -4.79 29.57
C VAL A 98 -1.79 -3.66 29.57
N LEU A 99 -2.27 -2.45 29.31
CA LEU A 99 -1.45 -1.23 29.34
C LEU A 99 -1.16 -0.79 30.78
N PRO A 100 -0.16 0.09 31.02
CA PRO A 100 0.18 0.56 32.37
C PRO A 100 -0.97 1.23 33.13
N ASN A 101 -1.94 1.80 32.41
CA ASN A 101 -3.14 2.41 32.98
C ASN A 101 -4.23 1.39 33.39
N GLY A 102 -3.94 0.09 33.28
CA GLY A 102 -4.88 -1.00 33.58
C GLY A 102 -5.89 -1.30 32.48
N ARG A 103 -5.88 -0.55 31.37
CA ARG A 103 -6.73 -0.81 30.21
C ARG A 103 -6.25 -2.07 29.49
N ARG A 104 -7.15 -3.04 29.28
CA ARG A 104 -6.90 -4.15 28.38
C ARG A 104 -7.00 -3.65 26.93
N VAL A 105 -6.03 -4.01 26.10
CA VAL A 105 -6.09 -3.67 24.68
C VAL A 105 -7.09 -4.62 24.02
N PRO A 106 -8.10 -4.13 23.29
CA PRO A 106 -8.99 -5.01 22.52
C PRO A 106 -8.17 -5.85 21.54
N THR A 107 -8.35 -7.17 21.56
CA THR A 107 -7.58 -8.09 20.72
C THR A 107 -8.48 -8.80 19.73
N LEU A 108 -8.09 -8.84 18.45
CA LEU A 108 -8.72 -9.62 17.38
C LEU A 108 -7.81 -10.77 16.98
N GLU A 109 -8.28 -12.01 17.11
CA GLU A 109 -7.57 -13.21 16.65
C GLU A 109 -7.99 -13.59 15.23
N LEU A 110 -7.00 -13.87 14.36
CA LEU A 110 -7.23 -14.21 12.94
C LEU A 110 -6.97 -15.68 12.56
N ASN A 111 -6.50 -16.54 13.48
CA ASN A 111 -6.10 -17.93 13.19
C ASN A 111 -7.07 -18.68 12.25
N ASN A 112 -8.35 -18.66 12.59
CA ASN A 112 -9.41 -19.40 11.89
C ASN A 112 -10.14 -18.58 10.82
N ARG A 113 -9.64 -17.39 10.50
CA ARG A 113 -10.27 -16.45 9.55
C ARG A 113 -9.47 -16.28 8.26
N ILE A 114 -8.33 -16.95 8.12
CA ILE A 114 -7.45 -16.85 6.94
C ILE A 114 -7.55 -18.15 6.14
N SER A 115 -7.87 -18.04 4.84
CA SER A 115 -7.92 -19.19 3.94
C SER A 115 -6.53 -19.83 3.77
N PRO A 116 -6.39 -21.17 3.89
CA PRO A 116 -5.13 -21.86 3.62
C PRO A 116 -4.62 -21.65 2.18
N GLU A 117 -5.51 -21.53 1.20
CA GLU A 117 -5.18 -21.25 -0.19
C GLU A 117 -4.49 -19.89 -0.35
N LEU A 118 -4.93 -18.89 0.42
CA LEU A 118 -4.33 -17.57 0.41
C LEU A 118 -2.89 -17.59 0.96
N TYR A 119 -2.66 -18.31 2.07
CA TYR A 119 -1.32 -18.51 2.60
C TYR A 119 -0.41 -19.17 1.56
N ASN A 120 -0.87 -20.26 0.92
CA ASN A 120 -0.09 -20.96 -0.08
C ASN A 120 0.26 -20.07 -1.28
N ARG A 121 -0.68 -19.24 -1.73
CA ARG A 121 -0.45 -18.28 -2.83
C ARG A 121 0.56 -17.20 -2.45
N TYR A 122 0.43 -16.62 -1.25
CA TYR A 122 1.38 -15.62 -0.75
C TYR A 122 2.78 -16.22 -0.62
N HIS A 123 2.89 -17.39 0.02
CA HIS A 123 4.16 -18.06 0.21
C HIS A 123 4.81 -18.44 -1.12
N GLY A 124 4.03 -18.89 -2.11
CA GLY A 124 4.52 -19.15 -3.46
C GLY A 124 5.00 -17.88 -4.19
N LEU A 125 4.36 -16.74 -3.94
CA LEU A 125 4.77 -15.45 -4.53
C LEU A 125 6.07 -14.92 -3.91
N VAL A 126 6.21 -15.00 -2.58
CA VAL A 126 7.34 -14.41 -1.85
C VAL A 126 8.56 -15.35 -1.83
N PHE A 127 8.35 -16.62 -1.52
CA PHE A 127 9.43 -17.61 -1.31
C PHE A 127 9.53 -18.65 -2.42
N GLY A 128 8.61 -18.65 -3.39
CA GLY A 128 8.69 -19.54 -4.54
C GLY A 128 9.77 -19.14 -5.55
N ASN A 129 9.77 -19.79 -6.70
CA ASN A 129 10.72 -19.48 -7.76
C ASN A 129 10.41 -18.11 -8.36
N GLN A 130 11.14 -17.08 -7.92
CA GLN A 130 10.89 -15.70 -8.30
C GLN A 130 11.20 -15.51 -9.79
N GLN A 131 10.15 -15.34 -10.58
CA GLN A 131 10.20 -14.86 -11.96
C GLN A 131 10.48 -13.35 -11.97
N PHE A 132 11.01 -12.81 -13.08
CA PHE A 132 11.28 -11.36 -13.18
C PHE A 132 9.99 -10.55 -13.06
N ILE A 133 8.92 -10.98 -13.74
CA ILE A 133 7.57 -10.44 -13.58
C ILE A 133 6.67 -11.53 -12.97
N PRO A 134 6.01 -11.28 -11.82
CA PRO A 134 5.20 -12.30 -11.13
C PRO A 134 4.12 -12.97 -11.99
N CYS A 135 3.59 -12.26 -12.99
CA CYS A 135 2.55 -12.78 -13.88
C CYS A 135 3.08 -13.25 -15.26
N GLU A 136 4.38 -13.26 -15.53
CA GLU A 136 4.91 -13.57 -16.87
C GLU A 136 4.47 -14.95 -17.38
N GLY A 137 4.49 -15.98 -16.52
CA GLY A 137 4.02 -17.31 -16.88
C GLY A 137 2.53 -17.40 -17.23
N SER A 138 1.75 -16.36 -16.92
CA SER A 138 0.33 -16.28 -17.26
C SER A 138 0.07 -15.57 -18.60
N ILE A 139 1.07 -14.91 -19.18
CA ILE A 139 0.88 -14.11 -20.41
C ILE A 139 0.41 -14.96 -21.58
N ALA A 140 0.90 -16.21 -21.67
CA ALA A 140 0.54 -17.16 -22.71
C ALA A 140 -0.91 -17.66 -22.62
N ARG A 141 -1.61 -17.38 -21.50
CA ARG A 141 -3.03 -17.71 -21.32
C ARG A 141 -3.95 -16.64 -21.90
N VAL A 142 -3.42 -15.47 -22.23
CA VAL A 142 -4.19 -14.39 -22.85
C VAL A 142 -4.29 -14.65 -24.34
N ASP A 143 -5.50 -14.53 -24.87
CA ASP A 143 -5.78 -14.63 -26.30
C ASP A 143 -4.93 -13.59 -27.09
N GLY A 144 -4.33 -14.03 -28.20
CA GLY A 144 -3.45 -13.19 -29.02
C GLY A 144 -4.15 -11.98 -29.65
N SER A 145 -5.43 -12.10 -30.00
CA SER A 145 -6.23 -10.98 -30.51
C SER A 145 -6.51 -9.94 -29.43
N THR A 146 -6.88 -10.36 -28.21
CA THR A 146 -6.98 -9.49 -27.04
C THR A 146 -5.66 -8.77 -26.78
N MET A 147 -4.54 -9.49 -26.79
CA MET A 147 -3.22 -8.90 -26.56
C MET A 147 -2.87 -7.85 -27.63
N SER A 148 -3.07 -8.16 -28.91
CA SER A 148 -2.80 -7.24 -30.02
C SER A 148 -3.65 -5.97 -29.96
N ASN A 149 -4.95 -6.12 -29.69
CA ASN A 149 -5.88 -5.00 -29.53
C ASN A 149 -5.49 -4.13 -28.33
N TRP A 150 -5.15 -4.76 -27.20
CA TRP A 150 -4.73 -4.05 -26.00
C TRP A 150 -3.43 -3.26 -26.19
N LEU A 151 -2.42 -3.87 -26.84
CA LEU A 151 -1.16 -3.19 -27.14
C LEU A 151 -1.36 -2.00 -28.09
N SER A 152 -2.22 -2.16 -29.11
CA SER A 152 -2.59 -1.08 -30.02
C SER A 152 -3.27 0.07 -29.30
N ARG A 153 -4.21 -0.25 -28.39
CA ARG A 153 -4.91 0.74 -27.57
C ARG A 153 -3.94 1.50 -26.65
N ILE A 154 -3.03 0.79 -25.97
CA ILE A 154 -2.01 1.40 -25.10
C ILE A 154 -1.09 2.33 -25.88
N LEU A 155 -0.71 1.95 -27.11
CA LEU A 155 0.14 2.78 -27.94
C LEU A 155 -0.55 4.10 -28.31
N ILE A 156 -1.84 4.04 -28.67
CA ILE A 156 -2.66 5.22 -28.95
C ILE A 156 -2.79 6.10 -27.70
N GLU A 157 -3.18 5.53 -26.56
CA GLU A 157 -3.33 6.30 -25.30
C GLU A 157 -2.02 6.96 -24.87
N ARG A 158 -0.89 6.27 -25.07
CA ARG A 158 0.44 6.83 -24.80
C ARG A 158 0.77 7.99 -25.73
N LEU A 159 0.41 7.89 -27.02
CA LEU A 159 0.61 8.96 -27.98
C LEU A 159 -0.27 10.17 -27.63
N GLU A 160 -1.55 9.96 -27.37
CA GLU A 160 -2.50 11.00 -26.95
C GLU A 160 -1.97 11.76 -25.72
N LYS A 161 -1.59 11.06 -24.65
CA LYS A 161 -1.04 11.68 -23.44
C LYS A 161 0.25 12.49 -23.71
N ARG A 162 1.11 12.02 -24.62
CA ARG A 162 2.33 12.77 -25.01
C ARG A 162 1.98 14.01 -25.82
N SER A 163 1.06 13.87 -26.78
CA SER A 163 0.58 14.96 -27.63
C SER A 163 -0.13 16.05 -26.83
N GLU A 164 -0.96 15.70 -25.86
CA GLU A 164 -1.64 16.66 -24.96
C GLU A 164 -0.65 17.58 -24.27
N THR A 165 0.46 17.04 -23.76
CA THR A 165 1.52 17.84 -23.11
C THR A 165 2.14 18.85 -24.09
N VAL A 166 2.40 18.43 -25.33
CA VAL A 166 2.98 19.30 -26.38
C VAL A 166 1.98 20.38 -26.81
N VAL A 167 0.72 20.02 -27.03
CA VAL A 167 -0.35 20.95 -27.43
C VAL A 167 -0.58 22.00 -26.33
N ALA A 168 -0.58 21.59 -25.07
CA ALA A 168 -0.70 22.52 -23.94
C ALA A 168 0.47 23.52 -23.88
N ALA A 169 1.71 23.06 -24.08
CA ALA A 169 2.87 23.94 -24.13
C ALA A 169 2.86 24.88 -25.33
N LEU A 170 2.44 24.40 -26.51
CA LEU A 170 2.27 25.23 -27.70
C LEU A 170 1.27 26.36 -27.48
N ALA A 171 0.16 26.08 -26.80
CA ALA A 171 -0.82 27.09 -26.43
C ALA A 171 -0.23 28.16 -25.49
N LEU A 172 0.58 27.74 -24.51
CA LEU A 172 1.30 28.67 -23.61
C LEU A 172 2.33 29.52 -24.37
N ASN A 173 3.01 28.94 -25.35
CA ASN A 173 3.95 29.62 -26.25
C ASN A 173 3.25 30.34 -27.42
N ARG A 174 1.92 30.50 -27.37
CA ARG A 174 1.13 31.26 -28.36
C ARG A 174 1.27 30.76 -29.80
N GLY A 175 1.49 29.46 -29.99
CA GLY A 175 1.65 28.85 -31.31
C GLY A 175 3.09 28.81 -31.84
N ASP A 176 4.08 29.20 -31.03
CA ASP A 176 5.49 29.13 -31.41
C ASP A 176 6.03 27.69 -31.28
N TRP A 177 6.19 27.01 -32.42
CA TRP A 177 6.71 25.66 -32.49
C TRP A 177 8.20 25.55 -32.17
N GLU A 178 8.98 26.58 -32.45
CA GLU A 178 10.43 26.60 -32.22
C GLU A 178 10.71 26.66 -30.71
N GLU A 179 10.01 27.57 -30.01
CA GLU A 179 10.11 27.68 -28.55
C GLU A 179 9.56 26.43 -27.85
N THR A 180 8.43 25.87 -28.31
CA THR A 180 7.92 24.60 -27.78
C THR A 180 8.90 23.46 -28.01
N PHE A 181 9.50 23.36 -29.19
CA PHE A 181 10.49 22.32 -29.47
C PHE A 181 11.73 22.47 -28.59
N TYR A 182 12.26 23.68 -28.42
CA TYR A 182 13.40 23.98 -27.55
C TYR A 182 13.14 23.52 -26.09
N GLN A 183 11.99 23.89 -25.53
CA GLN A 183 11.61 23.51 -24.16
C GLN A 183 11.55 21.98 -23.98
N PHE A 184 10.92 21.27 -24.93
CA PHE A 184 10.85 19.81 -24.88
C PHE A 184 12.19 19.15 -25.11
N LEU A 185 13.00 19.67 -26.03
CA LEU A 185 14.35 19.15 -26.31
C LEU A 185 15.22 19.26 -25.05
N ALA A 186 15.22 20.43 -24.40
CA ALA A 186 15.93 20.64 -23.13
C ALA A 186 15.44 19.67 -22.05
N ALA A 187 14.13 19.53 -21.87
CA ALA A 187 13.55 18.59 -20.91
C ALA A 187 14.01 17.13 -21.17
N ASN A 188 14.09 16.72 -22.44
CA ASN A 188 14.53 15.37 -22.80
C ASN A 188 16.03 15.14 -22.51
N PHE A 189 16.88 16.18 -22.61
CA PHE A 189 18.28 16.09 -22.17
C PHE A 189 18.43 15.95 -20.64
N GLY A 190 17.41 16.37 -19.89
CA GLY A 190 17.36 16.15 -18.44
C GLY A 190 17.04 14.71 -18.02
N PHE A 191 16.65 13.83 -18.94
CA PHE A 191 16.19 12.47 -18.66
C PHE A 191 15.18 12.41 -17.48
N LYS A 192 15.14 11.32 -16.71
CA LYS A 192 14.14 11.14 -15.64
C LYS A 192 14.33 12.13 -14.48
N THR A 193 15.57 12.43 -14.10
CA THR A 193 15.88 13.16 -12.87
C THR A 193 15.82 14.67 -13.07
N ASN A 194 16.32 15.17 -14.22
CA ASN A 194 16.52 16.59 -14.46
C ASN A 194 15.60 17.17 -15.54
N ALA A 195 14.61 16.41 -16.04
CA ALA A 195 13.68 16.91 -17.07
C ALA A 195 13.01 18.22 -16.66
N LEU A 196 12.42 18.27 -15.46
CA LEU A 196 11.74 19.49 -14.98
C LEU A 196 12.71 20.67 -14.79
N PRO A 197 13.86 20.52 -14.10
CA PRO A 197 14.87 21.59 -14.04
C PRO A 197 15.30 22.13 -15.41
N PHE A 198 15.53 21.26 -16.40
CA PHE A 198 15.96 21.68 -17.73
C PHE A 198 14.84 22.37 -18.51
N GLU A 199 13.59 21.89 -18.38
CA GLU A 199 12.42 22.55 -18.95
C GLU A 199 12.23 23.97 -18.39
N LEU A 200 12.35 24.13 -17.06
CA LEU A 200 12.24 25.43 -16.40
C LEU A 200 13.35 26.38 -16.81
N LEU A 201 14.58 25.88 -16.95
CA LEU A 201 15.70 26.65 -17.47
C LEU A 201 15.42 27.15 -18.89
N ALA A 202 14.96 26.25 -19.77
CA ALA A 202 14.61 26.60 -21.15
C ALA A 202 13.49 27.65 -21.20
N LYS A 203 12.45 27.53 -20.37
CA LYS A 203 11.39 28.56 -20.27
C LYS A 203 11.87 29.92 -19.77
N SER A 204 13.02 29.98 -19.09
CA SER A 204 13.57 31.22 -18.53
C SER A 204 14.59 31.91 -19.44
N LEU A 205 15.08 31.20 -20.47
CA LEU A 205 16.10 31.70 -21.40
C LEU A 205 15.46 31.79 -22.79
N PRO A 206 15.67 32.89 -23.53
CA PRO A 206 15.17 32.97 -24.90
C PRO A 206 15.84 31.88 -25.75
N GLN A 207 15.08 31.27 -26.67
CA GLN A 207 15.68 30.51 -27.76
C GLN A 207 16.67 31.42 -28.50
N ILE A 208 17.95 31.03 -28.54
CA ILE A 208 18.97 31.79 -29.27
C ILE A 208 18.71 31.55 -30.76
N THR A 209 18.12 32.54 -31.42
CA THR A 209 18.02 32.62 -32.89
C THR A 209 19.36 32.96 -33.53
#